data_AF-A0A355BW11-F1
#
_entry.id   AF-A0A355BW11-F1
#
_cell.length_a   1.000
_cell.length_b   1.000
_cell.length_c   1.000
_cell.angle_alpha   90.00
_cell.angle_beta   90.00
_cell.angle_gamma   90.00
#
_symmetry.space_group_name_H-M   'P 1'
#
loop_
_entity.id
_entity.type
_entity.pdbx_description
1 polymer ?
#
loop_
_entity_poly.entity_id
_entity_poly.type
_entity_poly.pdbx_seq_one_letter_code
_entity_poly.pdbx_strand_id
1 'polypeptide(L)' 'NKDFPSIEKAEVAPINGAVTFDIFIDQSILEVFVNDGLTVFTEQVFSPAENVTVYTTSETGAEFNRLGWRMKRTWKH' A
#
# COMPACT_ATOMS: atom_id res chain seq x y z
N ASN A 1 12.71 -12.53 6.06
CA ASN A 1 12.52 -12.76 4.61
C ASN A 1 13.51 -11.85 3.89
N LYS A 2 14.54 -12.40 3.22
CA LYS A 2 15.76 -11.66 2.79
C LYS A 2 15.64 -11.02 1.39
N ASP A 3 14.48 -11.14 0.75
CA ASP A 3 14.35 -10.91 -0.70
C ASP A 3 13.52 -9.67 -1.07
N PHE A 4 13.33 -8.70 -0.17
CA PHE A 4 12.68 -7.42 -0.50
C PHE A 4 13.76 -6.36 -0.77
N PRO A 5 13.93 -5.90 -2.03
CA PRO A 5 15.06 -5.08 -2.45
C PRO A 5 15.05 -3.65 -1.89
N SER A 6 13.91 -3.17 -1.36
CA SER A 6 13.81 -1.90 -0.64
C SER A 6 12.95 -2.08 0.60
N ILE A 7 13.42 -1.59 1.74
CA ILE A 7 12.60 -1.47 2.94
C ILE A 7 12.65 -0.01 3.35
N GLU A 8 11.57 0.72 3.07
CA GLU A 8 11.33 2.04 3.64
C GLU A 8 10.60 1.91 4.97
N LYS A 9 10.95 2.78 5.92
CA LYS A 9 10.35 2.82 7.26
C LYS A 9 10.12 4.26 7.66
N ALA A 10 8.99 4.50 8.34
CA ALA A 10 8.75 5.74 9.05
C ALA A 10 8.09 5.44 10.39
N GLU A 11 8.32 6.31 11.37
CA GLU A 11 7.55 6.30 12.62
C GLU A 11 6.20 6.97 12.37
N VAL A 12 5.12 6.29 12.76
CA VAL A 12 3.75 6.77 12.56
C VAL A 12 2.98 6.59 13.86
N ALA A 13 2.40 7.68 14.35
CA ALA A 13 1.49 7.64 15.49
C ALA A 13 0.04 7.40 15.03
N PRO A 14 -0.76 6.59 15.74
CA PRO A 14 -2.19 6.48 15.47
C PRO A 14 -2.92 7.83 15.69
N ILE A 15 -3.89 8.13 14.83
CA ILE A 15 -4.81 9.25 14.97
C ILE A 15 -6.18 8.68 15.33
N ASN A 16 -6.75 9.14 16.45
CA ASN A 16 -8.01 8.61 16.99
C ASN A 16 -8.00 7.08 17.19
N GLY A 17 -6.85 6.53 17.56
CA GLY A 17 -6.68 5.10 17.84
C GLY A 17 -6.48 4.21 16.61
N ALA A 18 -6.37 4.78 15.41
CA ALA A 18 -6.12 4.03 14.18
C ALA A 18 -4.97 4.61 13.36
N VAL A 19 -4.32 3.76 12.57
CA VAL A 19 -3.44 4.19 11.47
C VAL A 19 -4.19 3.94 10.18
N THR A 20 -4.36 4.98 9.36
CA THR A 20 -5.04 4.85 8.06
C THR A 20 -4.02 4.73 6.94
N PHE A 21 -4.37 3.94 5.92
CA PHE A 21 -3.55 3.74 4.73
C PHE A 21 -4.43 3.87 3.49
N ASP A 22 -4.07 4.79 2.60
CA ASP A 22 -4.55 4.80 1.23
C ASP A 22 -3.43 4.28 0.33
N ILE A 23 -3.70 3.18 -0.37
CA ILE A 23 -2.69 2.45 -1.16
C ILE A 23 -3.12 2.48 -2.62
N PHE A 24 -2.29 3.10 -3.46
CA PHE A 24 -2.45 3.13 -4.92
C PHE A 24 -1.45 2.19 -5.56
N ILE A 25 -1.96 1.28 -6.40
CA ILE A 25 -1.16 0.28 -7.09
C ILE A 25 -1.42 0.43 -8.59
N ASP A 26 -0.41 0.82 -9.35
CA ASP A 26 -0.44 0.82 -10.81
C ASP A 26 0.64 -0.12 -11.38
N GLN A 27 0.76 -0.21 -12.70
CA GLN A 27 1.58 -1.20 -13.40
C GLN A 27 3.03 -1.26 -12.94
N SER A 28 3.61 -0.12 -12.54
CA SER A 28 5.02 -0.04 -12.16
C SER A 28 5.29 0.80 -10.90
N ILE A 29 4.25 1.17 -10.16
CA ILE A 29 4.37 2.07 -9.00
C ILE A 29 3.40 1.68 -7.89
N LEU A 30 3.88 1.80 -6.66
CA LEU A 30 3.13 1.69 -5.43
C LEU A 30 3.26 3.04 -4.69
N GLU A 31 2.14 3.62 -4.30
CA GLU A 31 2.11 4.79 -3.43
C GLU A 31 1.26 4.49 -2.19
N VAL A 32 1.81 4.79 -1.02
CA VAL A 32 1.16 4.58 0.28
C VAL A 32 1.09 5.91 1.00
N PHE A 33 -0.13 6.39 1.22
CA PHE A 33 -0.42 7.58 2.00
C PHE A 33 -0.88 7.13 3.39
N VAL A 34 -0.13 7.52 4.42
CA VAL A 34 -0.44 7.16 5.80
C VAL A 34 -1.04 8.36 6.52
N ASN A 35 -2.10 8.13 7.28
CA ASN A 35 -2.79 9.17 8.06
C ASN A 35 -3.10 10.41 7.20
N ASP A 36 -3.87 10.22 6.12
CA ASP A 36 -4.28 11.29 5.21
C ASP A 36 -3.10 12.04 4.56
N GLY A 37 -1.97 11.34 4.34
CA GLY A 37 -0.79 11.87 3.65
C GLY A 37 0.21 12.60 4.53
N LEU A 38 0.11 12.48 5.86
CA LEU A 38 1.14 12.98 6.79
C LEU A 38 2.50 12.27 6.58
N THR A 39 2.46 11.02 6.14
CA THR A 39 3.62 10.28 5.65
C THR A 39 3.27 9.66 4.30
N VAL A 40 4.18 9.75 3.33
CA VAL A 40 4.00 9.18 1.99
C VAL A 40 5.21 8.31 1.64
N PHE A 41 4.93 7.13 1.12
CA PHE A 41 5.91 6.24 0.51
C PHE A 41 5.61 6.09 -0.97
N THR A 42 6.65 6.11 -1.80
CA THR A 42 6.54 5.94 -3.25
C THR A 42 7.62 4.97 -3.70
N GLU A 43 7.22 3.85 -4.29
CA GLU A 43 8.15 2.83 -4.74
C GLU A 43 7.84 2.36 -6.17
N GLN A 44 8.88 2.19 -6.98
CA GLN A 44 8.75 1.54 -8.28
C GLN A 44 8.79 0.02 -8.10
N VAL A 45 7.78 -0.67 -8.63
CA VAL A 45 7.65 -2.13 -8.53
C VAL A 45 7.42 -2.71 -9.91
N PHE A 46 8.31 -3.57 -10.39
CA PHE A 46 8.19 -4.21 -11.70
C PHE A 46 7.83 -5.68 -11.54
N SER A 47 6.56 -6.02 -11.73
CA SER A 47 6.09 -7.41 -11.69
C SER A 47 5.96 -7.97 -13.11
N PRO A 48 6.50 -9.16 -13.40
CA PRO A 48 6.23 -9.86 -14.66
C PRO A 48 4.82 -10.48 -14.70
N ALA A 49 4.09 -10.49 -13.59
CA ALA A 49 2.77 -11.10 -13.49
C ALA A 49 1.66 -10.11 -13.86
N GLU A 50 0.66 -10.59 -14.61
CA GLU A 50 -0.51 -9.80 -15.00
C GLU A 50 -1.56 -9.67 -13.88
N ASN A 51 -1.47 -10.53 -12.86
CA ASN A 51 -2.44 -10.58 -11.76
C ASN A 51 -1.82 -10.05 -10.47
N VAL A 52 -2.57 -9.20 -9.78
CA VAL A 52 -2.21 -8.65 -8.47
C VAL A 52 -3.20 -9.19 -7.43
N THR A 53 -2.65 -9.76 -6.36
CA THR A 53 -3.42 -10.15 -5.17
C THR A 53 -2.95 -9.32 -3.99
N VAL A 54 -3.89 -8.69 -3.28
CA VAL A 54 -3.61 -7.92 -2.07
C VAL A 54 -4.14 -8.69 -0.87
N TYR A 55 -3.27 -8.95 0.11
CA TYR A 55 -3.62 -9.59 1.38
C TYR A 55 -3.07 -8.77 2.55
N THR A 56 -3.79 -8.81 3.67
CA THR A 56 -3.39 -8.17 4.93
C THR A 56 -3.13 -9.26 5.97
N THR A 57 -2.01 -9.16 6.68
CA THR A 57 -1.64 -10.09 7.75
C THR A 57 -1.26 -9.31 8.99
N SER A 58 -1.56 -9.87 10.16
CA SER A 58 -1.06 -9.36 11.43
C SER A 58 -0.48 -10.50 12.24
N GLU A 59 0.70 -10.31 12.79
CA GLU A 59 1.32 -11.26 13.73
C GLU A 59 0.72 -11.13 15.13
N THR A 60 0.25 -9.93 15.52
CA THR A 60 -0.19 -9.62 16.89
C THR A 60 -1.70 -9.41 17.03
N GLY A 61 -2.49 -9.85 16.05
CA GLY A 61 -3.96 -9.71 16.09
C GLY A 61 -4.53 -8.30 15.86
N ALA A 62 -3.85 -7.43 15.09
CA ALA A 62 -4.42 -6.17 14.65
C ALA A 62 -5.70 -6.39 13.84
N GLU A 63 -6.70 -5.55 14.09
CA GLU A 63 -7.94 -5.53 13.32
C GLU A 63 -7.79 -4.64 12.09
N PHE A 64 -8.38 -5.09 10.98
CA PHE A 64 -8.33 -4.37 9.71
C PHE A 64 -9.74 -4.04 9.25
N ASN A 65 -10.01 -2.75 9.03
CA ASN A 65 -11.14 -2.30 8.25
C ASN A 65 -10.64 -1.95 6.85
N ARG A 66 -11.16 -2.63 5.81
CA ARG A 66 -10.65 -2.52 4.44
C ARG A 66 -11.77 -2.27 3.44
N LEU A 67 -11.49 -1.35 2.53
CA LEU A 67 -12.25 -1.13 1.30
C LEU A 67 -11.26 -1.19 0.13
N GLY A 68 -11.76 -1.50 -1.05
CA GLY A 68 -10.91 -1.61 -2.24
C GLY A 68 -11.70 -1.35 -3.51
N TRP A 69 -11.07 -0.64 -4.44
CA TRP A 69 -11.66 -0.28 -5.72
C TRP A 69 -10.72 -0.64 -6.86
N ARG A 70 -11.30 -1.09 -7.97
CA ARG A 70 -10.54 -1.28 -9.20
C ARG A 70 -10.36 0.07 -9.90
N MET A 71 -9.11 0.51 -10.02
CA MET A 71 -8.79 1.72 -10.79
C MET A 71 -9.03 1.47 -12.28
N LYS A 72 -9.69 2.42 -12.94
CA LYS A 72 -9.87 2.42 -14.39
C LYS A 72 -8.64 3.02 -15.04
N ARG A 73 -8.28 2.49 -16.21
CA ARG A 73 -7.25 3.11 -17.06
C ARG A 73 -7.67 4.54 -17.41
N THR A 74 -6.73 5.47 -17.35
CA THR A 74 -6.91 6.87 -17.74
C THR A 74 -6.82 7.03 -19.26
N TRP A 75 -5.96 6.25 -19.90
CA TRP A 75 -5.79 6.24 -21.35
C TRP A 75 -6.94 5.47 -22.04
N LYS A 76 -7.46 6.06 -23.12
CA LYS A 76 -8.45 5.45 -24.02
C LYS A 76 -7.75 5.06 -25.32
N HIS A 77 -7.30 3.82 -25.41
CA HIS A 77 -6.92 3.20 -26.69
C HIS A 77 -7.92 2.09 -26.98
#